data_AF-A0A7D9IXX1-F1
#
_entry.id   AF-A0A7D9IXX1-F1
#
_cell.length_a   1.000
_cell.length_b   1.000
_cell.length_c   1.000
_cell.angle_alpha   90.00
_cell.angle_beta   90.00
_cell.angle_gamma   90.00
#
_symmetry.space_group_name_H-M   'P 1'
#
loop_
_entity.id
_entity.type
_entity.pdbx_description
1 polymer ?
#
loop_
_entity_poly.entity_id
_entity_poly.type
_entity_poly.pdbx_seq_one_letter_code
_entity_poly.pdbx_strand_id
1 'polypeptide(L)' 'GIERLQRREMIREEVRNALKPFYRHGELSKENYKYIYGRAVEKISKSSLPVVSRDVASLVGNYVKKLKGRQIHPAKSDV' A
#
# COMPACT_ATOMS: atom_id res chain seq x y z
N GLY A 1 -14.97 -4.33 -20.11
CA GLY A 1 -13.76 -4.41 -20.95
C GLY A 1 -12.69 -5.19 -20.23
N ILE A 2 -12.15 -6.22 -20.87
CA ILE A 2 -11.17 -7.19 -20.33
C ILE A 2 -9.94 -6.48 -19.75
N GLU A 3 -9.55 -5.35 -20.36
CA GLU A 3 -8.43 -4.50 -19.96
C GLU A 3 -8.53 -3.97 -18.51
N ARG A 4 -9.76 -3.63 -18.04
CA ARG A 4 -9.97 -3.15 -16.66
C ARG A 4 -9.85 -4.27 -15.64
N LEU A 5 -10.19 -5.51 -16.02
CA LEU A 5 -10.08 -6.69 -15.18
C LEU A 5 -8.61 -7.11 -15.05
N GLN A 6 -7.89 -7.20 -16.17
CA GLN A 6 -6.45 -7.49 -16.19
C GLN A 6 -5.66 -6.47 -15.37
N ARG A 7 -5.96 -5.17 -15.55
CA ARG A 7 -5.31 -4.12 -14.77
C ARG A 7 -5.57 -4.26 -13.27
N ARG A 8 -6.81 -4.59 -12.87
CA ARG A 8 -7.12 -4.82 -11.46
C ARG A 8 -6.38 -6.02 -10.88
N GLU A 9 -6.23 -7.09 -11.66
CA GLU A 9 -5.49 -8.28 -11.24
C GLU A 9 -4.00 -7.98 -11.05
N MET A 10 -3.38 -7.29 -12.03
CA MET A 10 -2.00 -6.81 -11.92
C MET A 10 -1.79 -5.94 -10.68
N ILE A 11 -2.70 -5.00 -10.41
CA ILE A 11 -2.61 -4.15 -9.21
C ILE A 11 -2.64 -5.00 -7.92
N ARG A 12 -3.51 -6.00 -7.85
CA ARG A 12 -3.63 -6.88 -6.67
C ARG A 12 -2.36 -7.69 -6.44
N GLU A 13 -1.82 -8.29 -7.51
CA GLU A 13 -0.58 -9.06 -7.50
C GLU A 13 0.59 -8.19 -7.04
N GLU A 14 0.73 -7.00 -7.62
CA GLU A 14 1.83 -6.09 -7.31
C GLU A 14 1.76 -5.56 -5.88
N VAL A 15 0.57 -5.17 -5.41
CA VAL A 15 0.38 -4.73 -4.02
C VAL A 15 0.66 -5.87 -3.06
N ARG A 16 0.26 -7.11 -3.38
CA ARG A 16 0.55 -8.29 -2.57
C ARG A 16 2.05 -8.59 -2.51
N ASN A 17 2.74 -8.54 -3.65
CA ASN A 17 4.19 -8.76 -3.74
C ASN A 17 4.95 -7.69 -2.97
N ALA A 18 4.54 -6.42 -3.09
CA ALA A 18 5.12 -5.32 -2.32
C ALA A 18 4.91 -5.50 -0.82
N LEU A 19 3.74 -5.96 -0.36
CA LEU A 19 3.44 -6.17 1.07
C LEU A 19 4.12 -7.40 1.69
N LYS A 20 4.42 -8.42 0.87
CA LYS A 20 5.02 -9.70 1.31
C LYS A 20 6.31 -9.54 2.13
N PRO A 21 7.33 -8.76 1.71
CA PRO A 21 8.53 -8.54 2.52
C PRO A 21 8.23 -7.83 3.84
N PHE A 22 7.36 -6.81 3.86
CA PHE A 22 7.01 -6.09 5.10
C PHE A 22 6.31 -7.00 6.12
N TYR A 23 5.42 -7.89 5.66
CA TYR A 23 4.76 -8.87 6.53
C TYR A 23 5.76 -9.91 7.06
N ARG A 24 6.68 -10.40 6.21
CA ARG A 24 7.74 -11.33 6.62
C ARG A 24 8.72 -10.72 7.63
N HIS A 25 9.00 -9.43 7.50
CA HIS A 25 9.89 -8.70 8.41
C HIS A 25 9.20 -8.31 9.73
N GLY A 26 7.91 -8.61 9.90
CA GLY A 26 7.16 -8.23 11.09
C GLY A 26 6.86 -6.73 11.19
N GLU A 27 7.03 -5.98 10.10
CA GLU A 27 6.75 -4.54 10.06
C GLU A 27 5.24 -4.26 9.95
N LEU A 28 4.43 -5.29 9.66
CA LEU A 28 3.01 -5.17 9.40
C LEU A 28 2.18 -6.24 10.11
N SER A 29 1.23 -5.81 10.93
CA SER A 29 0.17 -6.68 11.46
C SER A 29 -0.86 -7.02 10.39
N LYS A 30 -1.60 -8.12 10.59
CA LYS A 30 -2.67 -8.60 9.69
C LYS A 30 -3.74 -7.54 9.38
N GLU A 31 -4.06 -6.69 10.35
CA GLU A 31 -5.00 -5.58 10.20
C GLU A 31 -4.44 -4.48 9.28
N ASN A 32 -3.21 -4.05 9.54
CA ASN A 32 -2.50 -3.08 8.70
C ASN A 32 -2.30 -3.59 7.27
N TYR A 33 -2.03 -4.89 7.11
CA TYR A 33 -1.95 -5.53 5.79
C TYR A 33 -3.24 -5.33 5.00
N LYS A 34 -4.39 -5.70 5.59
CA LYS A 34 -5.69 -5.57 4.91
C LYS A 34 -6.01 -4.10 4.59
N TYR A 35 -5.71 -3.19 5.52
CA TYR A 35 -5.94 -1.77 5.35
C TYR A 35 -5.12 -1.20 4.18
N ILE A 36 -3.82 -1.46 4.16
CA ILE A 36 -2.91 -0.94 3.13
C ILE A 36 -3.22 -1.58 1.78
N TYR A 37 -3.50 -2.88 1.76
CA TYR A 37 -3.90 -3.58 0.53
C TYR A 37 -5.12 -2.92 -0.10
N GLY A 38 -6.19 -2.71 0.67
CA GLY A 38 -7.40 -2.05 0.16
C GLY A 38 -7.14 -0.62 -0.32
N ARG A 39 -6.42 0.18 0.48
CA ARG A 39 -6.08 1.57 0.14
C ARG A 39 -5.21 1.67 -1.12
N ALA A 40 -4.19 0.83 -1.23
CA ALA A 40 -3.27 0.85 -2.36
C ALA A 40 -3.97 0.42 -3.65
N VAL A 41 -4.73 -0.68 -3.61
CA VAL A 41 -5.50 -1.16 -4.76
C VAL A 41 -6.49 -0.10 -5.23
N GLU A 42 -7.23 0.52 -4.31
CA GLU A 42 -8.19 1.57 -4.66
C GLU A 42 -7.50 2.81 -5.25
N LYS A 43 -6.39 3.26 -4.64
CA LYS A 43 -5.63 4.43 -5.11
C LYS A 43 -5.11 4.22 -6.53
N ILE A 44 -4.48 3.06 -6.79
CA ILE A 44 -3.92 2.74 -8.11
C ILE A 44 -5.03 2.50 -9.13
N SER A 45 -6.14 1.88 -8.71
CA SER A 45 -7.32 1.68 -9.57
C SER A 45 -8.00 2.99 -9.96
N LYS A 46 -7.94 4.05 -9.13
CA LYS A 46 -8.47 5.38 -9.44
C LYS A 46 -7.52 6.21 -10.30
N SER A 47 -6.22 5.92 -10.28
CA SER A 47 -5.25 6.60 -11.14
C SER A 47 -5.25 6.03 -12.56
N SER A 48 -5.03 6.85 -13.58
CA SER A 48 -4.81 6.41 -14.96
C SER A 48 -3.35 6.03 -15.26
N LEU A 49 -2.46 6.10 -14.27
CA LEU A 49 -1.03 5.82 -14.42
C LEU A 49 -0.74 4.33 -14.66
N PRO A 50 0.31 3.99 -15.43
CA PRO A 50 0.73 2.62 -15.60
C PRO A 50 1.06 1.96 -14.24
N VAL A 51 0.80 0.65 -14.14
CA VAL A 51 1.07 -0.12 -12.92
C VAL A 51 2.56 -0.48 -12.92
N VAL A 52 3.35 0.27 -12.17
CA VAL A 52 4.81 0.08 -12.07
C VAL A 52 5.17 -0.46 -10.69
N SER A 53 5.87 -1.58 -10.63
CA SER A 53 6.25 -2.25 -9.38
C SER A 53 6.93 -1.33 -8.37
N ARG A 54 7.83 -0.47 -8.85
CA ARG A 54 8.56 0.50 -8.03
C ARG A 54 7.63 1.52 -7.36
N ASP A 55 6.64 2.02 -8.09
CA ASP A 55 5.68 2.98 -7.55
C ASP A 55 4.74 2.32 -6.54
N VAL A 56 4.30 1.09 -6.81
CA VAL A 56 3.48 0.30 -5.88
C VAL A 56 4.24 0.02 -4.59
N ALA A 57 5.50 -0.42 -4.68
CA ALA A 57 6.36 -0.65 -3.53
C ALA A 57 6.60 0.63 -2.71
N SER A 58 6.84 1.76 -3.38
CA SER A 58 7.03 3.06 -2.72
C SER A 58 5.75 3.53 -2.03
N LEU A 59 4.59 3.37 -2.67
CA LEU A 59 3.29 3.70 -2.10
C LEU A 59 2.99 2.87 -0.86
N VAL A 60 3.14 1.54 -0.96
CA VAL A 60 2.98 0.61 0.16
C VAL A 60 3.95 0.96 1.29
N GLY A 61 5.23 1.13 1.00
CA GLY A 61 6.25 1.50 1.99
C GLY A 61 5.93 2.82 2.70
N ASN A 62 5.40 3.82 1.99
CA ASN A 62 4.97 5.07 2.61
C ASN A 62 3.76 4.87 3.55
N TYR A 63 2.81 4.00 3.19
CA TYR A 63 1.72 3.62 4.10
C TYR A 63 2.24 2.88 5.34
N VAL A 64 3.15 1.91 5.18
CA VAL A 64 3.79 1.20 6.31
C VAL A 64 4.50 2.20 7.23
N LYS A 65 5.35 3.07 6.64
CA LYS A 65 6.09 4.10 7.37
C LYS A 65 5.16 5.08 8.07
N LYS A 66 4.03 5.45 7.47
CA LYS A 66 3.04 6.33 8.09
C LYS A 66 2.30 5.67 9.25
N LEU A 67 2.02 4.37 9.18
CA LEU A 67 1.42 3.62 10.29
C LEU A 67 2.41 3.46 11.44
N LYS A 68 3.65 3.06 11.14
CA LYS A 68 4.74 2.93 12.10
C LYS A 68 5.10 4.27 12.73
N GLY A 69 5.15 5.35 11.93
CA GLY A 69 5.43 6.71 12.37
C GLY A 69 4.29 7.37 13.13
N ARG A 70 3.02 7.06 12.82
CA ARG A 70 1.88 7.52 13.64
C ARG A 70 1.84 6.87 15.03
N GLN A 71 2.48 5.72 15.21
CA GLN A 71 2.64 5.12 16.53
C GLN A 71 3.68 5.86 17.39
N ILE A 72 4.47 6.77 16.80
CA ILE A 72 5.44 7.63 17.49
C ILE A 72 5.24 9.08 17.00
N HIS A 73 4.09 9.69 17.32
CA HIS A 73 3.96 11.11 17.65
C HIS A 73 2.48 11.37 18.00
N PRO A 74 2.11 11.40 19.30
CA PRO A 74 0.98 12.22 19.69
C PRO A 74 1.30 13.66 19.25
N ALA A 75 0.26 14.35 18.80
CA ALA A 75 0.31 15.74 18.36
C ALA A 75 1.31 16.62 19.15
N LYS A 76 2.28 17.21 18.45
CA LYS A 76 2.56 18.63 18.71
C LYS A 76 1.49 19.35 17.89
N SER A 77 0.37 19.80 18.47
CA SER A 77 0.28 21.02 19.27
C SER A 77 1.16 22.10 18.65
N ASP A 78 0.63 22.71 17.59
CA ASP A 78 0.93 24.11 17.28
C ASP A 78 0.72 24.90 18.58
N VAL A 79 1.81 25.53 19.04
CA VAL A 79 1.85 26.51 20.13
C VAL A 79 1.62 27.90 19.55
#